data_AF-A0A6J1UIM9-F1
#
_entry.id   AF-A0A6J1UIM9-F1
#
_cell.length_a   1.000
_cell.length_b   1.000
_cell.length_c   1.000
_cell.angle_alpha   90.00
_cell.angle_beta   90.00
_cell.angle_gamma   90.00
#
_symmetry.space_group_name_H-M   'P 1'
#
loop_
_entity.id
_entity.type
_entity.pdbx_description
1 polymer ?
#
loop_
_entity_poly.entity_id
_entity_poly.type
_entity_poly.pdbx_seq_one_letter_code
_entity_poly.pdbx_strand_id
1 'polypeptide(L)'
;MVGQQKCKTKEATLNPYLCHRKTLTAPAPFAGETSCQCRAPHEKLTIAQAHLGTPVDRPVRVYADGIFDLFHSGHARALMQAKTLFPNSYLLVGVCSDDLTHKFKGFTVMNEEERYEALRHCRYVDEVIRDAPWTLTAEFLEKHKIDFVAHDDIPYSSAGSDDVYKHIKEEKKYRFQNQVDKMKEKVKNVEERSKEFVNRVEEKSHDLIQKWEEKSREFIGNFLELFGPDGAWKQMFQERSGRMLQALSPRQSPTSSPTRGRSPSRSPSPPSPWLFRKASPPSSPKVASASISSMSEGDEDEK
;
A
#
# COMPACT_ATOMS: atom_id res chain seq x y z
N MET A 1 44.26 -7.09 -47.45
CA MET A 1 43.15 -7.70 -46.67
C MET A 1 43.41 -7.41 -45.19
N VAL A 2 42.50 -6.72 -44.51
CA VAL A 2 42.58 -6.50 -43.05
C VAL A 2 41.22 -6.89 -42.48
N GLY A 3 41.21 -7.82 -41.52
CA GLY A 3 39.99 -8.47 -41.03
C GLY A 3 39.17 -7.58 -40.09
N GLN A 4 37.84 -7.58 -40.28
CA GLN A 4 36.92 -6.98 -39.32
C GLN A 4 36.72 -7.91 -38.12
N GLN A 5 37.05 -7.45 -36.92
CA GLN A 5 36.80 -8.20 -35.69
C GLN A 5 35.53 -7.66 -35.00
N LYS A 6 34.41 -8.36 -35.14
CA LYS A 6 33.13 -7.99 -34.52
C LYS A 6 33.17 -8.22 -33.01
N CYS A 7 33.22 -7.14 -32.22
CA CYS A 7 32.92 -7.20 -30.80
C CYS A 7 31.45 -7.59 -30.58
N LYS A 8 31.21 -8.74 -29.95
CA LYS A 8 29.89 -9.11 -29.42
C LYS A 8 29.71 -8.47 -28.05
N THR A 9 28.99 -7.35 -27.97
CA THR A 9 28.50 -6.82 -26.70
C THR A 9 27.51 -7.82 -26.09
N LYS A 10 27.79 -8.26 -24.85
CA LYS A 10 26.81 -9.02 -24.07
C LYS A 10 25.79 -8.04 -23.50
N GLU A 11 24.52 -8.30 -23.75
CA GLU A 11 23.42 -7.53 -23.22
C GLU A 11 23.33 -7.79 -21.71
N ALA A 12 23.62 -6.77 -20.90
CA ALA A 12 23.58 -6.87 -19.45
C ALA A 12 22.16 -6.55 -18.96
N THR A 13 21.49 -7.55 -18.40
CA THR A 13 20.13 -7.41 -17.84
C THR A 13 20.16 -6.45 -16.64
N LEU A 14 19.77 -5.19 -16.86
CA LEU A 14 19.76 -4.17 -15.82
C LEU A 14 18.60 -4.41 -14.83
N ASN A 15 18.94 -4.35 -13.54
CA ASN A 15 18.01 -4.52 -12.44
C ASN A 15 17.08 -3.29 -12.32
N PRO A 16 15.74 -3.43 -12.37
CA PRO A 16 14.80 -2.31 -12.41
C PRO A 16 14.76 -1.44 -11.14
N TYR A 17 15.43 -1.84 -10.06
CA TYR A 17 15.48 -1.07 -8.81
C TYR A 17 16.64 -0.05 -8.71
N LEU A 18 17.57 -0.01 -9.68
CA LEU A 18 18.60 1.02 -9.75
C LEU A 18 18.10 2.26 -10.51
N CYS A 19 17.29 3.08 -9.82
CA CYS A 19 17.09 4.46 -10.24
C CYS A 19 18.45 5.17 -10.29
N HIS A 20 18.93 5.50 -11.48
CA HIS A 20 20.13 6.31 -11.66
C HIS A 20 19.90 7.67 -10.98
N ARG A 21 20.58 7.89 -9.84
CA ARG A 21 20.64 9.21 -9.20
C ARG A 21 21.30 10.18 -10.18
N LYS A 22 20.48 10.93 -10.93
CA LYS A 22 20.96 12.04 -11.77
C LYS A 22 21.72 13.00 -10.85
N THR A 23 23.01 13.20 -11.14
CA THR A 23 23.79 14.26 -10.50
C THR A 23 23.23 15.59 -10.99
N LEU A 24 22.76 16.42 -10.07
CA LEU A 24 22.36 17.80 -10.39
C LEU A 24 23.64 18.61 -10.60
N THR A 25 23.72 19.33 -11.72
CA THR A 25 24.87 20.17 -12.11
C THR A 25 24.50 21.65 -12.27
N ALA A 26 23.24 22.00 -12.00
CA ALA A 26 22.71 23.35 -12.08
C ALA A 26 21.86 23.62 -10.82
N PRO A 27 21.78 24.88 -10.35
CA PRO A 27 20.88 25.30 -9.28
C PRO A 27 19.41 25.08 -9.67
N ALA A 28 18.52 24.96 -8.68
CA ALA A 28 17.09 24.92 -8.93
C ALA A 28 16.63 26.21 -9.65
N PRO A 29 15.78 26.12 -10.69
CA PRO A 29 15.22 27.29 -11.36
C PRO A 29 14.27 28.09 -10.47
N PHE A 30 14.10 29.37 -10.76
CA PHE A 30 13.02 30.15 -10.17
C PHE A 30 11.69 29.89 -10.89
N ALA A 31 10.59 29.94 -10.14
CA ALA A 31 9.24 29.88 -10.68
C ALA A 31 9.02 31.02 -11.71
N GLY A 32 8.67 30.65 -12.94
CA GLY A 32 8.48 31.59 -14.06
C GLY A 32 9.62 31.60 -15.08
N GLU A 33 10.82 31.13 -14.74
CA GLU A 33 11.92 30.96 -15.71
C GLU A 33 11.74 29.71 -16.57
N THR A 34 11.03 28.70 -16.06
CA THR A 34 10.67 27.47 -16.76
C THR A 34 9.44 27.69 -17.67
N SER A 35 9.70 27.91 -18.96
CA SER A 35 8.70 28.26 -19.97
C SER A 35 7.66 27.18 -20.32
N CYS A 36 7.72 25.99 -19.69
CA CYS A 36 6.79 24.88 -19.94
C CYS A 36 5.47 25.03 -19.15
N GLN A 37 4.63 25.99 -19.56
CA GLN A 37 3.24 26.07 -19.09
C GLN A 37 2.42 24.89 -19.64
N CYS A 38 2.46 23.75 -18.94
CA CYS A 38 1.64 22.58 -19.26
C CYS A 38 0.15 22.98 -19.20
N ARG A 39 -0.51 23.11 -20.36
CA ARG A 39 -1.87 23.63 -20.52
C ARG A 39 -2.99 22.71 -20.00
N ALA A 40 -2.63 21.55 -19.44
CA ALA A 40 -3.56 20.58 -18.87
C ALA A 40 -4.25 21.13 -17.59
N PRO A 41 -5.55 20.85 -17.38
CA PRO A 41 -6.25 21.14 -16.13
C PRO A 41 -5.52 20.52 -14.94
N HIS A 42 -5.37 21.27 -13.85
CA HIS A 42 -4.70 20.77 -12.65
C HIS A 42 -5.70 20.14 -11.68
N GLU A 43 -6.00 18.86 -11.88
CA GLU A 43 -6.76 18.10 -10.89
C GLU A 43 -5.86 17.75 -9.69
N LYS A 44 -6.23 18.23 -8.48
CA LYS A 44 -5.55 17.92 -7.21
C LYS A 44 -5.64 16.42 -6.90
N LEU A 45 -4.49 15.74 -6.89
CA LEU A 45 -4.39 14.31 -6.56
C LEU A 45 -4.91 13.97 -5.16
N THR A 46 -5.35 12.72 -4.97
CA THR A 46 -5.61 12.17 -3.63
C THR A 46 -4.35 11.54 -3.02
N ILE A 47 -4.27 11.48 -1.69
CA ILE A 47 -3.14 10.88 -0.96
C ILE A 47 -2.89 9.42 -1.41
N ALA A 48 -3.96 8.64 -1.61
CA ALA A 48 -3.85 7.25 -2.07
C ALA A 48 -3.26 7.14 -3.49
N GLN A 49 -3.67 8.00 -4.42
CA GLN A 49 -3.08 8.04 -5.77
C GLN A 49 -1.61 8.48 -5.74
N ALA A 50 -1.28 9.47 -4.90
CA ALA A 50 0.09 9.96 -4.76
C ALA A 50 1.05 8.90 -4.19
N HIS A 51 0.60 8.06 -3.25
CA HIS A 51 1.40 6.93 -2.73
C HIS A 51 1.48 5.75 -3.70
N LEU A 52 0.46 5.50 -4.53
CA LEU A 52 0.51 4.45 -5.55
C LEU A 52 1.57 4.74 -6.64
N GLY A 53 1.94 6.00 -6.79
CA GLY A 53 2.90 6.48 -7.79
C GLY A 53 2.18 7.09 -8.99
N THR A 54 2.70 8.22 -9.46
CA THR A 54 2.15 8.96 -10.60
C THR A 54 3.01 8.79 -11.85
N PRO A 55 2.43 8.96 -13.06
CA PRO A 55 3.18 8.97 -14.32
C PRO A 55 4.37 9.95 -14.30
N VAL A 56 5.44 9.63 -15.03
CA VAL A 56 6.72 10.36 -15.02
C VAL A 56 6.55 11.83 -15.43
N ASP A 57 5.59 12.10 -16.33
CA ASP A 57 5.19 13.42 -16.82
C ASP A 57 4.25 14.20 -15.87
N ARG A 58 3.72 13.54 -14.83
CA ARG A 58 2.86 14.14 -13.80
C ARG A 58 3.39 13.81 -12.39
N PRO A 59 4.55 14.36 -11.97
CA PRO A 59 4.99 14.24 -10.58
C PRO A 59 3.96 14.88 -9.62
N VAL A 60 3.93 14.39 -8.38
CA VAL A 60 3.15 14.99 -7.29
C VAL A 60 3.81 16.30 -6.87
N ARG A 61 3.09 17.43 -6.99
CA ARG A 61 3.64 18.76 -6.71
C ARG A 61 3.43 19.10 -5.24
N VAL A 62 4.51 19.01 -4.48
CA VAL A 62 4.57 19.34 -3.06
C VAL A 62 5.11 20.75 -2.91
N TYR A 63 4.47 21.56 -2.08
CA TYR A 63 4.92 22.90 -1.72
C TYR A 63 5.33 22.92 -0.25
N ALA A 64 6.49 23.52 0.05
CA ALA A 64 6.93 23.83 1.40
C ALA A 64 7.34 25.30 1.48
N ASP A 65 6.93 25.98 2.53
CA ASP A 65 7.18 27.39 2.77
C ASP A 65 8.06 27.64 4.00
N GLY A 66 8.69 28.81 4.02
CA GLY A 66 9.49 29.26 5.14
C GLY A 66 10.29 30.50 4.82
N ILE A 67 11.06 30.94 5.81
CA ILE A 67 11.96 32.10 5.68
C ILE A 67 13.35 31.62 5.28
N PHE A 68 13.81 30.49 5.83
CA PHE A 68 15.11 29.88 5.51
C PHE A 68 16.33 30.76 5.78
N ASP A 69 16.20 31.73 6.70
CA ASP A 69 17.32 32.50 7.23
C ASP A 69 18.39 31.57 7.85
N LEU A 70 19.67 31.96 7.70
CA LEU A 70 20.85 31.16 8.06
C LEU A 70 20.72 29.67 7.66
N PHE A 71 20.47 29.42 6.37
CA PHE A 71 20.08 28.10 5.86
C PHE A 71 20.99 26.94 6.35
N HIS A 72 20.41 26.06 7.17
CA HIS A 72 21.13 25.01 7.88
C HIS A 72 20.53 23.61 7.68
N SER A 73 21.22 22.58 8.20
CA SER A 73 20.85 21.17 8.06
C SER A 73 19.41 20.82 8.50
N GLY A 74 18.85 21.54 9.48
CA GLY A 74 17.43 21.44 9.86
C GLY A 74 16.48 21.68 8.68
N HIS A 75 16.58 22.83 8.03
CA HIS A 75 15.81 23.15 6.81
C HIS A 75 16.01 22.11 5.71
N ALA A 76 17.27 21.75 5.42
CA ALA A 76 17.57 20.75 4.39
C ALA A 76 16.95 19.37 4.70
N ARG A 77 16.79 18.99 5.97
CA ARG A 77 16.14 17.73 6.39
C ARG A 77 14.61 17.80 6.30
N ALA A 78 13.99 18.94 6.61
CA ALA A 78 12.55 19.14 6.39
C ALA A 78 12.21 19.08 4.89
N LEU A 79 13.00 19.74 4.05
CA LEU A 79 12.86 19.69 2.60
C LEU A 79 13.13 18.29 2.03
N MET A 80 14.09 17.55 2.59
CA MET A 80 14.29 16.13 2.27
C MET A 80 13.02 15.32 2.56
N GLN A 81 12.41 15.48 3.74
CA GLN A 81 11.18 14.77 4.11
C GLN A 81 10.07 15.08 3.11
N ALA A 82 9.81 16.36 2.83
CA ALA A 82 8.82 16.83 1.85
C ALA A 82 9.05 16.22 0.45
N LYS A 83 10.30 16.20 -0.04
CA LYS A 83 10.69 15.56 -1.30
C LYS A 83 10.46 14.03 -1.26
N THR A 84 10.62 13.37 -0.12
CA THR A 84 10.45 11.91 0.01
C THR A 84 9.03 11.43 0.32
N LEU A 85 8.04 12.32 0.46
CA LEU A 85 6.65 11.94 0.80
C LEU A 85 6.01 10.97 -0.21
N PHE A 86 6.38 11.06 -1.49
CA PHE A 86 5.79 10.29 -2.59
C PHE A 86 6.89 9.73 -3.52
N PRO A 87 6.65 8.59 -4.20
CA PRO A 87 7.66 7.97 -5.08
C PRO A 87 8.10 8.84 -6.28
N ASN A 88 7.19 9.68 -6.77
CA ASN A 88 7.43 10.62 -7.87
C ASN A 88 6.95 12.02 -7.46
N SER A 89 7.85 12.79 -6.89
CA SER A 89 7.58 14.09 -6.28
C SER A 89 8.35 15.22 -6.96
N TYR A 90 7.75 16.40 -6.95
CA TYR A 90 8.36 17.66 -7.38
C TYR A 90 8.14 18.69 -6.27
N LEU A 91 9.22 19.13 -5.63
CA LEU A 91 9.21 20.01 -4.48
C LEU A 91 9.45 21.45 -4.92
N LEU A 92 8.40 22.25 -4.76
CA LEU A 92 8.44 23.70 -4.81
C LEU A 92 8.74 24.24 -3.41
N VAL A 93 9.68 25.16 -3.29
CA VAL A 93 9.95 25.87 -2.03
C VAL A 93 9.62 27.34 -2.16
N GLY A 94 8.65 27.80 -1.37
CA GLY A 94 8.29 29.21 -1.25
C GLY A 94 9.11 29.91 -0.18
N VAL A 95 9.64 31.08 -0.52
CA VAL A 95 10.46 31.89 0.38
C VAL A 95 9.79 33.25 0.57
N CYS A 96 9.44 33.58 1.82
CA CYS A 96 8.83 34.86 2.14
C CYS A 96 9.83 36.01 1.91
N SER A 97 9.35 37.14 1.38
CA SER A 97 10.11 38.39 1.29
C SER A 97 10.48 38.94 2.67
N ASP A 98 11.52 39.78 2.72
CA ASP A 98 11.99 40.41 3.97
C ASP A 98 10.89 41.31 4.56
N ASP A 99 10.18 42.09 3.71
CA ASP A 99 9.05 42.95 4.11
C ASP A 99 7.94 42.18 4.86
N LEU A 100 7.52 41.02 4.32
CA LEU A 100 6.53 40.16 4.98
C LEU A 100 7.09 39.55 6.26
N THR A 101 8.35 39.13 6.24
CA THR A 101 9.01 38.46 7.36
C THR A 101 9.18 39.40 8.56
N HIS A 102 9.67 40.62 8.33
CA HIS A 102 9.89 41.63 9.37
C HIS A 102 8.56 42.08 9.97
N LYS A 103 7.50 42.17 9.15
CA LYS A 103 6.14 42.54 9.59
C LYS A 103 5.47 41.49 10.47
N PHE A 104 5.68 40.19 10.21
CA PHE A 104 4.87 39.12 10.82
C PHE A 104 5.64 38.11 11.70
N LYS A 105 6.98 38.18 11.75
CA LYS A 105 7.82 37.36 12.63
C LYS A 105 8.98 38.12 13.27
N GLY A 106 9.66 38.98 12.51
CA GLY A 106 10.82 39.74 12.98
C GLY A 106 11.97 39.77 11.98
N PHE A 107 13.10 40.36 12.37
CA PHE A 107 14.25 40.57 11.51
C PHE A 107 14.94 39.27 11.07
N THR A 108 15.51 39.32 9.87
CA THR A 108 16.38 38.30 9.27
C THR A 108 17.84 38.76 9.32
N VAL A 109 18.78 37.81 9.40
CA VAL A 109 20.23 38.08 9.29
C VAL A 109 20.63 38.11 7.82
N MET A 110 20.16 37.14 7.03
CA MET A 110 20.35 37.07 5.58
C MET A 110 19.20 37.80 4.86
N ASN A 111 19.51 38.56 3.82
CA ASN A 111 18.49 39.19 2.98
C ASN A 111 17.75 38.17 2.10
N GLU A 112 16.62 38.57 1.52
CA GLU A 112 15.79 37.66 0.73
C GLU A 112 16.49 37.03 -0.47
N GLU A 113 17.33 37.77 -1.21
CA GLU A 113 18.08 37.24 -2.36
C GLU A 113 19.13 36.20 -1.93
N GLU A 114 19.79 36.39 -0.78
CA GLU A 114 20.68 35.38 -0.19
C GLU A 114 19.92 34.12 0.23
N ARG A 115 18.71 34.28 0.81
CA ARG A 115 17.84 33.17 1.22
C ARG A 115 17.30 32.42 -0.01
N TYR A 116 16.96 33.13 -1.08
CA TYR A 116 16.58 32.56 -2.38
C TYR A 116 17.72 31.72 -2.96
N GLU A 117 18.93 32.27 -3.06
CA GLU A 117 20.07 31.58 -3.66
C GLU A 117 20.53 30.38 -2.82
N ALA A 118 20.56 30.49 -1.48
CA ALA A 118 20.91 29.38 -0.59
C ALA A 118 20.02 28.14 -0.81
N LEU A 119 18.73 28.34 -1.07
CA LEU A 119 17.78 27.25 -1.33
C LEU A 119 17.95 26.59 -2.70
N ARG A 120 18.40 27.33 -3.72
CA ARG A 120 18.61 26.77 -5.06
C ARG A 120 19.73 25.73 -5.11
N HIS A 121 20.66 25.78 -4.16
CA HIS A 121 21.71 24.78 -3.97
C HIS A 121 21.30 23.62 -3.05
N CYS A 122 20.07 23.64 -2.50
CA CYS A 122 19.56 22.53 -1.71
C CYS A 122 19.22 21.34 -2.61
N ARG A 123 19.91 20.21 -2.38
CA ARG A 123 19.79 18.93 -3.12
C ARG A 123 18.36 18.44 -3.40
N TYR A 124 17.39 18.80 -2.55
CA TYR A 124 16.04 18.25 -2.57
C TYR A 124 15.02 19.14 -3.29
N VAL A 125 15.39 20.37 -3.62
CA VAL A 125 14.51 21.40 -4.20
C VAL A 125 14.51 21.30 -5.73
N ASP A 126 13.34 21.33 -6.36
CA ASP A 126 13.21 21.32 -7.82
C ASP A 126 12.85 22.70 -8.40
N GLU A 127 12.18 23.58 -7.62
CA GLU A 127 11.73 24.92 -8.04
C GLU A 127 11.68 25.85 -6.83
N VAL A 128 12.19 27.09 -6.95
CA VAL A 128 12.12 28.11 -5.90
C VAL A 128 11.11 29.20 -6.29
N ILE A 129 10.13 29.45 -5.41
CA ILE A 129 9.16 30.55 -5.54
C ILE A 129 9.61 31.70 -4.64
N ARG A 130 9.97 32.83 -5.26
CA ARG A 130 10.28 34.11 -4.59
C ARG A 130 9.00 34.84 -4.20
N ASP A 131 9.10 35.73 -3.22
CA ASP A 131 7.97 36.50 -2.65
C ASP A 131 6.74 35.62 -2.35
N ALA A 132 6.98 34.56 -1.57
CA ALA A 132 5.90 33.66 -1.16
C ALA A 132 4.92 34.36 -0.21
N PRO A 133 3.59 34.17 -0.39
CA PRO A 133 2.59 34.83 0.43
C PRO A 133 2.54 34.25 1.85
N TRP A 134 2.37 35.12 2.84
CA TRP A 134 2.28 34.74 4.27
C TRP A 134 1.12 33.78 4.59
N THR A 135 0.02 33.94 3.86
CA THR A 135 -1.15 33.04 3.92
C THR A 135 -1.44 32.56 2.50
N LEU A 136 -1.47 31.25 2.31
CA LEU A 136 -1.71 30.64 1.01
C LEU A 136 -3.13 30.94 0.50
N THR A 137 -3.24 31.34 -0.76
CA THR A 137 -4.53 31.61 -1.43
C THR A 137 -4.88 30.50 -2.41
N ALA A 138 -6.17 30.32 -2.72
CA ALA A 138 -6.59 29.36 -3.74
C ALA A 138 -5.96 29.64 -5.11
N GLU A 139 -5.84 30.93 -5.48
CA GLU A 139 -5.18 31.40 -6.70
C GLU A 139 -3.69 30.99 -6.74
N PHE A 140 -2.97 31.10 -5.62
CA PHE A 140 -1.57 30.68 -5.53
C PHE A 140 -1.43 29.16 -5.72
N LEU A 141 -2.28 28.38 -5.06
CA LEU A 141 -2.31 26.92 -5.18
C LEU A 141 -2.62 26.45 -6.61
N GLU A 142 -3.52 27.13 -7.32
CA GLU A 142 -3.85 26.84 -8.71
C GLU A 142 -2.73 27.26 -9.67
N LYS A 143 -2.22 28.51 -9.54
CA LYS A 143 -1.12 29.07 -10.35
C LYS A 143 0.12 28.17 -10.34
N HIS A 144 0.54 27.73 -9.15
CA HIS A 144 1.73 26.88 -8.99
C HIS A 144 1.42 25.38 -9.12
N LYS A 145 0.15 25.01 -9.34
CA LYS A 145 -0.30 23.63 -9.51
C LYS A 145 0.12 22.74 -8.34
N ILE A 146 -0.28 23.13 -7.13
CA ILE A 146 0.13 22.47 -5.87
C ILE A 146 -0.89 21.38 -5.51
N ASP A 147 -0.42 20.14 -5.34
CA ASP A 147 -1.24 19.02 -4.84
C ASP A 147 -1.27 19.01 -3.32
N PHE A 148 -0.10 19.17 -2.68
CA PHE A 148 0.06 19.08 -1.22
C PHE A 148 0.97 20.17 -0.68
N VAL A 149 0.55 20.79 0.43
CA VAL A 149 1.42 21.62 1.28
C VAL A 149 2.02 20.75 2.38
N ALA A 150 3.33 20.89 2.60
CA ALA A 150 4.14 20.23 3.62
C ALA A 150 4.84 21.28 4.49
N HIS A 151 4.48 21.32 5.77
CA HIS A 151 5.03 22.19 6.81
C HIS A 151 5.00 21.40 8.13
N ASP A 152 5.75 21.84 9.15
CA ASP A 152 5.70 21.24 10.48
C ASP A 152 4.27 21.29 11.07
N ASP A 153 3.89 20.27 11.83
CA ASP A 153 2.55 20.12 12.43
C ASP A 153 2.24 21.14 13.55
N ILE A 154 3.26 21.88 14.02
CA ILE A 154 3.10 22.93 15.04
C ILE A 154 2.22 24.05 14.45
N PRO A 155 1.12 24.45 15.13
CA PRO A 155 0.25 25.52 14.64
C PRO A 155 1.04 26.83 14.58
N TYR A 156 1.01 27.48 13.42
CA TYR A 156 1.77 28.71 13.20
C TYR A 156 0.87 29.92 13.41
N SER A 157 0.85 30.41 14.64
CA SER A 157 0.09 31.60 15.03
C SER A 157 0.82 32.88 14.62
N SER A 158 0.15 33.72 13.85
CA SER A 158 0.67 35.02 13.42
C SER A 158 -0.48 35.94 12.99
N ALA A 159 -0.27 37.24 13.11
CA ALA A 159 -1.18 38.30 12.62
C ALA A 159 -2.66 38.21 13.06
N GLY A 160 -2.94 37.58 14.22
CA GLY A 160 -4.30 37.39 14.73
C GLY A 160 -5.02 36.13 14.22
N SER A 161 -4.33 35.22 13.52
CA SER A 161 -4.78 33.85 13.29
C SER A 161 -4.11 32.89 14.27
N ASP A 162 -4.88 31.96 14.84
CA ASP A 162 -4.36 30.88 15.69
C ASP A 162 -3.46 29.89 14.92
N ASP A 163 -3.72 29.69 13.61
CA ASP A 163 -2.93 28.86 12.72
C ASP A 163 -3.19 29.30 11.26
N VAL A 164 -2.17 29.85 10.58
CA VAL A 164 -2.31 30.27 9.18
C VAL A 164 -2.68 29.10 8.25
N TYR A 165 -2.31 27.86 8.59
CA TYR A 165 -2.60 26.66 7.79
C TYR A 165 -3.98 26.05 8.08
N LYS A 166 -4.75 26.61 9.02
CA LYS A 166 -6.06 26.07 9.45
C LYS A 166 -7.00 25.82 8.28
N HIS A 167 -7.12 26.77 7.35
CA HIS A 167 -7.98 26.65 6.18
C HIS A 167 -7.59 25.48 5.24
N ILE A 168 -6.29 25.22 5.04
CA ILE A 168 -5.80 24.05 4.27
C ILE A 168 -6.03 22.74 5.03
N LYS A 169 -5.80 22.73 6.35
CA LYS A 169 -6.07 21.56 7.21
C LYS A 169 -7.57 21.22 7.19
N GLU A 170 -8.44 22.23 7.22
CA GLU A 170 -9.90 22.10 7.13
C GLU A 170 -10.38 21.67 5.74
N GLU A 171 -9.84 22.23 4.64
CA GLU A 171 -10.15 21.77 3.26
C GLU A 171 -9.79 20.29 3.07
N LYS A 172 -8.59 19.88 3.52
CA LYS A 172 -8.14 18.47 3.51
C LYS A 172 -9.07 17.58 4.34
N LYS A 173 -9.42 18.00 5.57
CA LYS A 173 -10.31 17.25 6.48
C LYS A 173 -11.72 17.11 5.91
N TYR A 174 -12.29 18.17 5.34
CA TYR A 174 -13.61 18.17 4.73
C TYR A 174 -13.66 17.30 3.47
N ARG A 175 -12.64 17.37 2.59
CA ARG A 175 -12.54 16.50 1.40
C ARG A 175 -12.42 15.01 1.79
N PHE A 176 -11.66 14.69 2.85
CA PHE A 176 -11.56 13.33 3.38
C PHE A 176 -12.88 12.84 3.99
N GLN A 177 -13.53 13.65 4.82
CA GLN A 177 -14.82 13.32 5.45
C GLN A 177 -15.89 13.03 4.37
N ASN A 178 -16.01 13.89 3.37
CA ASN A 178 -16.91 13.68 2.24
C ASN A 178 -16.63 12.38 1.45
N GLN A 179 -15.36 11.94 1.36
CA GLN A 179 -15.02 10.66 0.75
C GLN A 179 -15.42 9.46 1.63
N VAL A 180 -15.18 9.55 2.95
CA VAL A 180 -15.56 8.51 3.93
C VAL A 180 -17.08 8.33 3.98
N ASP A 181 -17.83 9.43 4.01
CA ASP A 181 -19.30 9.38 4.07
C ASP A 181 -19.88 8.80 2.78
N LYS A 182 -19.35 9.19 1.61
CA LYS A 182 -19.70 8.60 0.31
C LYS A 182 -19.31 7.13 0.17
N MET A 183 -18.34 6.64 0.95
CA MET A 183 -17.99 5.23 1.02
C MET A 183 -18.91 4.46 1.99
N LYS A 184 -19.28 5.04 3.13
CA LYS A 184 -20.33 4.51 4.02
C LYS A 184 -21.67 4.37 3.32
N GLU A 185 -22.07 5.37 2.53
CA GLU A 185 -23.30 5.34 1.70
C GLU A 185 -23.33 4.10 0.79
N LYS A 186 -22.21 3.82 0.10
CA LYS A 186 -22.06 2.64 -0.76
C LYS A 186 -22.10 1.33 0.01
N VAL A 187 -21.41 1.24 1.16
CA VAL A 187 -21.42 0.05 2.01
C VAL A 187 -22.85 -0.23 2.51
N LYS A 188 -23.56 0.80 2.97
CA LYS A 188 -24.95 0.69 3.42
C LYS A 188 -25.89 0.22 2.30
N ASN A 189 -25.75 0.77 1.09
CA ASN A 189 -26.52 0.34 -0.09
C ASN A 189 -26.25 -1.13 -0.45
N VAL A 190 -24.99 -1.58 -0.40
CA VAL A 190 -24.62 -2.99 -0.62
C VAL A 190 -25.20 -3.90 0.47
N GLU A 191 -25.19 -3.47 1.73
CA GLU A 191 -25.76 -4.21 2.85
C GLU A 191 -27.30 -4.31 2.75
N GLU A 192 -27.96 -3.23 2.38
CA GLU A 192 -29.41 -3.16 2.14
C GLU A 192 -29.82 -4.06 0.98
N ARG A 193 -29.11 -4.00 -0.15
CA ARG A 193 -29.30 -4.88 -1.30
C ARG A 193 -29.03 -6.36 -0.97
N SER A 194 -28.14 -6.64 -0.01
CA SER A 194 -27.90 -7.98 0.52
C SER A 194 -29.07 -8.47 1.38
N LYS A 195 -29.60 -7.62 2.28
CA LYS A 195 -30.80 -7.92 3.09
C LYS A 195 -32.02 -8.18 2.20
N GLU A 196 -32.26 -7.35 1.20
CA GLU A 196 -33.31 -7.62 0.20
C GLU A 196 -33.12 -8.97 -0.52
N PHE A 197 -31.88 -9.36 -0.82
CA PHE A 197 -31.61 -10.63 -1.48
C PHE A 197 -31.88 -11.81 -0.55
N VAL A 198 -31.49 -11.72 0.72
CA VAL A 198 -31.83 -12.72 1.76
C VAL A 198 -33.34 -12.82 1.91
N ASN A 199 -34.05 -11.71 2.10
CA ASN A 199 -35.52 -11.70 2.20
C ASN A 199 -36.19 -12.36 0.98
N ARG A 200 -35.74 -12.06 -0.26
CA ARG A 200 -36.26 -12.71 -1.48
C ARG A 200 -35.95 -14.21 -1.58
N VAL A 201 -34.89 -14.68 -0.93
CA VAL A 201 -34.57 -16.12 -0.84
C VAL A 201 -35.42 -16.79 0.24
N GLU A 202 -35.64 -16.10 1.37
CA GLU A 202 -36.52 -16.56 2.45
C GLU A 202 -37.96 -16.67 1.96
N GLU A 203 -38.54 -15.62 1.36
CA GLU A 203 -39.87 -15.62 0.70
C GLU A 203 -40.01 -16.80 -0.27
N LYS A 204 -39.05 -16.97 -1.20
CA LYS A 204 -39.07 -18.09 -2.15
C LYS A 204 -38.93 -19.46 -1.49
N SER A 205 -38.26 -19.56 -0.34
CA SER A 205 -38.17 -20.82 0.39
C SER A 205 -39.47 -21.13 1.14
N HIS A 206 -40.14 -20.12 1.70
CA HIS A 206 -41.49 -20.25 2.26
C HIS A 206 -42.51 -20.66 1.20
N ASP A 207 -42.52 -20.02 0.02
CA ASP A 207 -43.35 -20.41 -1.12
C ASP A 207 -43.11 -21.86 -1.52
N LEU A 208 -41.84 -22.29 -1.59
CA LEU A 208 -41.49 -23.64 -2.00
C LEU A 208 -41.91 -24.68 -0.96
N ILE A 209 -41.79 -24.36 0.33
CA ILE A 209 -42.22 -25.21 1.45
C ILE A 209 -43.75 -25.32 1.48
N GLN A 210 -44.50 -24.22 1.39
CA GLN A 210 -45.97 -24.26 1.31
C GLN A 210 -46.44 -25.10 0.12
N LYS A 211 -45.88 -24.87 -1.06
CA LYS A 211 -46.22 -25.61 -2.28
C LYS A 211 -45.85 -27.09 -2.20
N TRP A 212 -44.86 -27.44 -1.37
CA TRP A 212 -44.52 -28.83 -1.08
C TRP A 212 -45.43 -29.44 -0.01
N GLU A 213 -45.86 -28.70 1.01
CA GLU A 213 -46.86 -29.13 1.97
C GLU A 213 -48.24 -29.35 1.34
N GLU A 214 -48.73 -28.43 0.52
CA GLU A 214 -50.01 -28.57 -0.20
C GLU A 214 -49.98 -29.82 -1.10
N LYS A 215 -48.94 -29.92 -1.93
CA LYS A 215 -48.80 -31.02 -2.88
C LYS A 215 -48.51 -32.37 -2.21
N SER A 216 -47.82 -32.38 -1.07
CA SER A 216 -47.61 -33.60 -0.28
C SER A 216 -48.86 -34.01 0.49
N ARG A 217 -49.77 -33.11 0.88
CA ARG A 217 -51.09 -33.49 1.44
C ARG A 217 -51.91 -34.28 0.41
N GLU A 218 -51.94 -33.83 -0.85
CA GLU A 218 -52.58 -34.58 -1.95
C GLU A 218 -51.85 -35.91 -2.22
N PHE A 219 -50.51 -35.91 -2.26
CA PHE A 219 -49.73 -37.10 -2.57
C PHE A 219 -49.78 -38.16 -1.45
N ILE A 220 -49.76 -37.74 -0.19
CA ILE A 220 -49.90 -38.61 1.00
C ILE A 220 -51.36 -39.07 1.14
N GLY A 221 -52.33 -38.21 0.82
CA GLY A 221 -53.75 -38.56 0.74
C GLY A 221 -53.99 -39.70 -0.27
N ASN A 222 -53.63 -39.49 -1.53
CA ASN A 222 -53.75 -40.52 -2.58
C ASN A 222 -52.92 -41.77 -2.26
N PHE A 223 -51.75 -41.63 -1.63
CA PHE A 223 -50.93 -42.79 -1.23
C PHE A 223 -51.62 -43.61 -0.12
N LEU A 224 -52.19 -42.97 0.90
CA LEU A 224 -52.96 -43.66 1.95
C LEU A 224 -54.28 -44.24 1.42
N GLU A 225 -54.92 -43.57 0.46
CA GLU A 225 -56.14 -44.05 -0.20
C GLU A 225 -55.86 -45.27 -1.09
N LEU A 226 -54.68 -45.33 -1.73
CA LEU A 226 -54.18 -46.53 -2.44
C LEU A 226 -53.83 -47.69 -1.48
N PHE A 227 -53.73 -47.42 -0.16
CA PHE A 227 -53.47 -48.40 0.89
C PHE A 227 -54.59 -48.41 1.96
N GLY A 228 -55.84 -48.41 1.49
CA GLY A 228 -57.00 -48.92 2.23
C GLY A 228 -56.80 -50.36 2.77
N PRO A 229 -57.78 -50.91 3.51
CA PRO A 229 -57.58 -51.68 4.75
C PRO A 229 -56.61 -52.88 4.86
N ASP A 230 -55.94 -53.33 3.80
CA ASP A 230 -55.15 -54.58 3.77
C ASP A 230 -53.62 -54.39 3.60
N GLY A 231 -52.96 -54.01 4.69
CA GLY A 231 -51.79 -54.74 5.24
C GLY A 231 -50.44 -54.84 4.48
N ALA A 232 -50.30 -54.40 3.23
CA ALA A 232 -49.17 -54.82 2.37
C ALA A 232 -47.76 -54.31 2.73
N TRP A 233 -47.59 -53.22 3.50
CA TRP A 233 -46.30 -52.53 3.64
C TRP A 233 -45.32 -53.08 4.69
N LYS A 234 -45.78 -53.89 5.67
CA LYS A 234 -44.86 -54.50 6.66
C LYS A 234 -43.87 -55.49 6.03
N GLN A 235 -44.27 -56.17 4.95
CA GLN A 235 -43.45 -57.19 4.30
C GLN A 235 -42.25 -56.58 3.54
N MET A 236 -42.48 -55.50 2.78
CA MET A 236 -41.43 -54.93 1.91
C MET A 236 -40.29 -54.25 2.69
N PHE A 237 -40.57 -53.67 3.86
CA PHE A 237 -39.55 -52.98 4.66
C PHE A 237 -38.58 -53.94 5.38
N GLN A 238 -39.03 -55.16 5.70
CA GLN A 238 -38.13 -56.22 6.19
C GLN A 238 -37.21 -56.74 5.08
N GLU A 239 -37.72 -56.99 3.87
CA GLU A 239 -36.91 -57.51 2.76
C GLU A 239 -35.79 -56.56 2.33
N ARG A 240 -36.04 -55.24 2.34
CA ARG A 240 -35.05 -54.27 1.83
C ARG A 240 -33.93 -53.94 2.83
N SER A 241 -34.18 -54.08 4.14
CA SER A 241 -33.17 -53.89 5.18
C SER A 241 -32.03 -54.93 5.09
N GLY A 242 -32.35 -56.18 4.72
CA GLY A 242 -31.38 -57.29 4.64
C GLY A 242 -30.36 -57.21 3.49
N ARG A 243 -30.47 -56.28 2.54
CA ARG A 243 -29.62 -56.22 1.33
C ARG A 243 -28.57 -55.10 1.29
N MET A 244 -28.52 -54.20 2.28
CA MET A 244 -27.63 -53.02 2.23
C MET A 244 -26.27 -53.18 2.95
N LEU A 245 -26.02 -54.31 3.64
CA LEU A 245 -24.82 -54.51 4.46
C LEU A 245 -23.66 -55.28 3.78
N GLN A 246 -23.60 -55.35 2.46
CA GLN A 246 -22.58 -56.13 1.73
C GLN A 246 -21.88 -55.37 0.59
N ALA A 247 -21.61 -54.07 0.77
CA ALA A 247 -20.96 -53.21 -0.23
C ALA A 247 -19.56 -52.70 0.15
N LEU A 248 -19.00 -53.06 1.32
CA LEU A 248 -17.72 -52.54 1.82
C LEU A 248 -16.79 -53.64 2.39
N SER A 249 -16.30 -54.55 1.55
CA SER A 249 -15.14 -55.43 1.85
C SER A 249 -14.60 -56.14 0.59
N PRO A 250 -13.32 -55.99 0.24
CA PRO A 250 -12.68 -56.81 -0.80
C PRO A 250 -12.54 -58.27 -0.37
N ARG A 251 -12.93 -59.22 -1.24
CA ARG A 251 -12.78 -60.67 -0.99
C ARG A 251 -11.52 -61.25 -1.65
N GLN A 252 -10.92 -62.21 -0.97
CA GLN A 252 -9.81 -63.05 -1.46
C GLN A 252 -10.31 -64.15 -2.41
N SER A 253 -9.40 -64.74 -3.20
CA SER A 253 -9.65 -65.92 -4.03
C SER A 253 -8.84 -67.14 -3.54
N PRO A 254 -9.37 -68.38 -3.64
CA PRO A 254 -8.80 -69.57 -2.99
C PRO A 254 -7.80 -70.38 -3.86
N THR A 255 -7.35 -71.51 -3.30
CA THR A 255 -6.22 -72.35 -3.70
C THR A 255 -6.62 -73.70 -4.34
N SER A 256 -5.83 -74.21 -5.30
CA SER A 256 -5.36 -75.62 -5.37
C SER A 256 -4.41 -75.87 -6.57
N SER A 257 -3.46 -76.79 -6.41
CA SER A 257 -2.29 -77.02 -7.32
C SER A 257 -2.35 -78.38 -8.04
N PRO A 258 -1.41 -78.69 -8.96
CA PRO A 258 -0.28 -79.56 -8.54
C PRO A 258 1.11 -79.35 -9.22
N THR A 259 2.18 -79.71 -8.48
CA THR A 259 3.53 -80.27 -8.86
C THR A 259 4.20 -79.92 -10.22
N ARG A 260 5.52 -79.69 -10.40
CA ARG A 260 6.80 -79.83 -9.62
C ARG A 260 7.95 -79.41 -10.59
N GLY A 261 9.09 -78.80 -10.25
CA GLY A 261 9.73 -78.32 -9.00
C GLY A 261 11.23 -77.94 -9.25
N ARG A 262 12.06 -77.83 -8.19
CA ARG A 262 13.54 -77.60 -8.15
C ARG A 262 14.05 -76.14 -8.07
N SER A 263 14.54 -75.77 -6.88
CA SER A 263 15.29 -74.54 -6.49
C SER A 263 16.83 -74.78 -6.55
N PRO A 264 17.75 -73.92 -6.02
CA PRO A 264 17.64 -72.58 -5.39
C PRO A 264 18.63 -71.51 -5.95
N SER A 265 18.46 -70.21 -5.71
CA SER A 265 18.99 -69.43 -4.56
C SER A 265 19.05 -67.93 -5.00
N ARG A 266 19.21 -66.87 -4.20
CA ARG A 266 19.61 -66.69 -2.78
C ARG A 266 19.07 -65.33 -2.27
N SER A 267 18.43 -65.31 -1.10
CA SER A 267 18.10 -64.08 -0.31
C SER A 267 19.20 -63.83 0.75
N PRO A 268 19.19 -62.80 1.65
CA PRO A 268 18.05 -62.06 2.20
C PRO A 268 18.17 -60.52 2.28
N SER A 269 17.10 -59.92 2.82
CA SER A 269 16.82 -58.48 2.88
C SER A 269 17.13 -57.90 4.31
N PRO A 270 16.59 -56.74 4.79
CA PRO A 270 17.32 -55.83 5.68
C PRO A 270 16.83 -55.89 7.15
N PRO A 271 17.05 -54.83 7.95
CA PRO A 271 15.88 -54.19 8.56
C PRO A 271 15.91 -52.64 8.59
N SER A 272 14.74 -52.07 8.93
CA SER A 272 14.43 -50.64 8.93
C SER A 272 14.48 -50.04 10.37
N PRO A 273 13.64 -49.06 10.81
CA PRO A 273 14.05 -47.65 10.92
C PRO A 273 13.75 -46.98 12.28
N TRP A 274 14.48 -45.95 12.74
CA TRP A 274 14.03 -45.14 13.90
C TRP A 274 14.55 -43.68 13.99
N LEU A 275 13.59 -42.78 14.23
CA LEU A 275 13.60 -41.54 15.05
C LEU A 275 14.27 -40.22 14.60
N PHE A 276 13.40 -39.20 14.48
CA PHE A 276 13.49 -37.81 14.98
C PHE A 276 14.85 -37.10 15.17
N ARG A 277 14.94 -35.89 14.60
CA ARG A 277 15.49 -34.72 15.33
C ARG A 277 14.96 -33.36 14.82
N LYS A 278 14.64 -32.47 15.77
CA LYS A 278 14.35 -31.04 15.54
C LYS A 278 15.64 -30.26 15.23
N ALA A 279 15.55 -29.18 14.47
CA ALA A 279 16.50 -28.05 14.54
C ALA A 279 15.79 -26.72 14.18
N SER A 280 16.19 -25.65 14.86
CA SER A 280 15.65 -24.28 14.75
C SER A 280 16.52 -23.41 13.80
N PRO A 281 16.14 -22.16 13.44
CA PRO A 281 16.85 -21.39 12.41
C PRO A 281 18.14 -20.71 12.92
N PRO A 282 19.09 -20.35 12.03
CA PRO A 282 20.31 -19.65 12.40
C PRO A 282 20.09 -18.15 12.66
N SER A 283 20.98 -17.59 13.49
CA SER A 283 20.91 -16.26 14.10
C SER A 283 21.75 -15.18 13.39
N SER A 284 21.37 -13.92 13.57
CA SER A 284 22.14 -12.72 13.16
C SER A 284 23.50 -12.58 13.86
N PRO A 285 24.50 -11.93 13.24
CA PRO A 285 25.66 -11.39 13.94
C PRO A 285 25.38 -10.01 14.56
N LYS A 286 26.00 -9.70 15.70
CA LYS A 286 26.02 -8.37 16.33
C LYS A 286 27.41 -7.72 16.18
N VAL A 287 27.39 -6.41 15.93
CA VAL A 287 28.24 -5.34 16.49
C VAL A 287 29.76 -5.58 16.60
N ALA A 288 30.54 -4.71 15.96
CA ALA A 288 31.88 -4.34 16.42
C ALA A 288 31.83 -2.93 17.02
N SER A 289 32.18 -2.82 18.31
CA SER A 289 32.34 -1.57 19.05
C SER A 289 33.83 -1.33 19.31
N ALA A 290 34.31 -0.10 19.14
CA ALA A 290 35.66 0.29 19.53
C ALA A 290 35.63 1.60 20.34
N SER A 291 36.14 1.53 21.58
CA SER A 291 36.32 2.68 22.48
C SER A 291 37.66 2.53 23.21
N ILE A 292 38.60 3.42 22.91
CA ILE A 292 39.90 3.65 23.57
C ILE A 292 40.39 5.02 23.05
N SER A 293 40.90 5.97 23.84
CA SER A 293 40.94 6.18 25.30
C SER A 293 41.17 7.69 25.56
N SER A 294 40.87 8.18 26.77
CA SER A 294 41.21 9.54 27.21
C SER A 294 42.66 9.68 27.66
N MET A 295 43.32 10.81 27.36
CA MET A 295 44.45 11.31 28.14
C MET A 295 44.42 12.85 28.26
N SER A 296 44.30 13.31 29.50
CA SER A 296 45.04 14.41 30.16
C SER A 296 44.98 15.86 29.66
N GLU A 297 44.99 16.76 30.65
CA GLU A 297 45.05 18.22 30.57
C GLU A 297 46.40 18.78 30.06
N GLY A 298 46.38 20.06 29.69
CA GLY A 298 47.57 20.89 29.42
C GLY A 298 47.14 22.36 29.26
N ASP A 299 47.59 23.20 30.19
CA ASP A 299 47.32 24.66 30.26
C ASP A 299 48.21 25.50 29.31
N GLU A 300 48.10 26.83 29.45
CA GLU A 300 49.05 27.91 29.07
C GLU A 300 48.90 28.60 27.69
N ASP A 301 48.19 29.74 27.73
CA ASP A 301 48.66 31.13 27.45
C ASP A 301 49.10 31.68 26.07
N GLU A 302 48.94 33.03 25.99
CA GLU A 302 49.41 34.03 25.00
C GLU A 302 49.00 33.87 23.52
N LYS A 303 48.29 34.83 22.89
CA LYS A 303 48.53 36.29 22.88
C LYS A 303 47.40 37.08 22.22
#